data_AF-A0A2V9TAP2-F1
#
_entry.id   AF-A0A2V9TAP2-F1
#
_cell.length_a   1.000
_cell.length_b   1.000
_cell.length_c   1.000
_cell.angle_alpha   90.00
_cell.angle_beta   90.00
_cell.angle_gamma   90.00
#
_symmetry.space_group_name_H-M   'P 1'
#
loop_
_entity.id
_entity.type
_entity.pdbx_description
1 polymer ?
#
loop_
_entity_poly.entity_id
_entity_poly.type
_entity_poly.pdbx_seq_one_letter_code
_entity_poly.pdbx_strand_id
1 'polypeptide(L)'
;MFSTAIPLFVRLLGLFHVVTPPVLLWGIWRFGYDRRGWIFASVTAWIVLPICFLWRPGFNVNWVRGPFYKEQHIVPPVIYLAAYMLALPLLVYLPTHRVLAFWDRSRDRK
;
A
#
# COMPACT_ATOMS: atom_id res chain seq x y z
N MET A 1 6.57 0.27 -16.85
CA MET A 1 7.16 -1.05 -17.22
C MET A 1 6.77 -1.55 -18.63
N PHE A 2 5.67 -1.07 -19.24
CA PHE A 2 5.20 -1.62 -20.53
C PHE A 2 5.71 -0.88 -21.78
N SER A 3 6.36 0.28 -21.60
CA SER A 3 6.99 1.00 -22.72
C SER A 3 8.26 0.29 -23.19
N THR A 4 8.40 0.14 -24.50
CA THR A 4 9.59 -0.39 -25.19
C THR A 4 10.80 0.55 -25.10
N ALA A 5 10.58 1.82 -24.74
CA ALA A 5 11.64 2.80 -24.51
C ALA A 5 12.40 2.57 -23.18
N ILE A 6 11.87 1.73 -22.28
CA ILE A 6 12.50 1.41 -20.99
C ILE A 6 13.36 0.15 -21.17
N PRO A 7 14.66 0.16 -20.78
CA PRO A 7 15.51 -1.02 -20.89
C PRO A 7 14.90 -2.26 -20.26
N LEU A 8 15.09 -3.44 -20.88
CA LEU A 8 14.50 -4.70 -20.44
C LEU A 8 14.78 -4.97 -18.95
N PHE A 9 16.02 -4.77 -18.52
CA PHE A 9 16.42 -4.93 -17.12
C PHE A 9 15.52 -4.11 -16.16
N VAL A 10 15.28 -2.83 -16.46
CA VAL A 10 14.45 -1.95 -15.63
C VAL A 10 12.98 -2.39 -15.63
N ARG A 11 12.48 -2.92 -16.75
CA ARG A 11 11.11 -3.47 -16.84
C ARG A 11 10.97 -4.74 -15.99
N LEU A 12 11.98 -5.62 -16.01
CA LEU A 12 12.02 -6.83 -15.20
C LEU A 12 12.03 -6.54 -13.70
N LEU A 13 12.65 -5.45 -13.25
CA LEU A 13 12.54 -5.01 -11.85
C LEU A 13 11.08 -4.83 -11.44
N GLY A 14 10.21 -4.35 -12.34
CA GLY A 14 8.77 -4.20 -12.08
C GLY A 14 8.02 -5.48 -11.73
N LEU A 15 8.58 -6.66 -12.05
CA LEU A 15 8.03 -7.98 -11.68
C LEU A 15 7.96 -8.19 -10.16
N PHE A 16 8.60 -7.33 -9.37
CA PHE A 16 8.44 -7.36 -7.91
C PHE A 16 6.96 -7.33 -7.51
N HIS A 17 6.07 -6.66 -8.24
CA HIS A 17 4.63 -6.65 -7.93
C HIS A 17 3.98 -8.04 -8.04
N VAL A 18 4.54 -8.93 -8.86
CA VAL A 18 4.06 -10.30 -9.04
C VAL A 18 4.70 -11.24 -8.01
N VAL A 19 6.00 -11.06 -7.74
CA VAL A 19 6.77 -11.96 -6.86
C VAL A 19 6.57 -11.64 -5.38
N THR A 20 6.43 -10.37 -5.02
CA THR A 20 6.37 -9.93 -3.62
C THR A 20 5.14 -10.50 -2.88
N PRO A 21 3.90 -10.50 -3.42
CA PRO A 21 2.75 -11.00 -2.69
C PRO A 21 2.86 -12.50 -2.32
N PRO A 22 3.22 -13.43 -3.23
CA PRO A 22 3.46 -14.83 -2.88
C PRO A 22 4.55 -15.00 -1.82
N VAL A 23 5.67 -14.26 -1.92
CA VAL A 23 6.77 -14.32 -0.96
C VAL A 23 6.32 -13.85 0.42
N LEU A 24 5.54 -12.76 0.51
CA LEU A 24 4.99 -12.27 1.77
C LEU A 24 4.01 -13.27 2.40
N LEU A 25 3.11 -13.85 1.60
CA LEU A 25 2.18 -14.88 2.08
C LEU A 25 2.93 -16.13 2.55
N TRP A 26 3.96 -16.56 1.83
CA TRP A 26 4.83 -17.66 2.23
C TRP A 26 5.62 -17.34 3.51
N GLY A 27 6.09 -16.10 3.67
CA GLY A 27 6.76 -15.65 4.89
C GLY A 27 5.83 -15.69 6.10
N ILE A 28 4.62 -15.14 5.98
CA ILE A 28 3.57 -15.28 7.00
C ILE A 28 3.28 -16.76 7.25
N TRP A 29 3.22 -17.56 6.18
CA TRP A 29 3.00 -18.99 6.33
C TRP A 29 4.10 -19.65 7.18
N ARG A 30 5.36 -19.30 6.95
CA ARG A 30 6.51 -19.93 7.62
C ARG A 30 6.76 -19.44 9.04
N PHE A 31 6.49 -18.16 9.31
CA PHE A 31 6.91 -17.46 10.53
C PHE A 31 5.74 -16.95 11.40
N GLY A 32 4.51 -17.01 10.91
CA GLY A 32 3.32 -16.50 11.59
C GLY A 32 3.02 -15.03 11.27
N TYR A 33 1.85 -14.56 11.68
CA TYR A 33 1.39 -13.19 11.41
C TYR A 33 1.47 -12.29 12.65
N ASP A 34 2.29 -11.22 12.62
CA ASP A 34 2.29 -10.20 13.67
C ASP A 34 1.07 -9.27 13.53
N ARG A 35 0.19 -9.32 14.54
CA ARG A 35 -1.04 -8.52 14.60
C ARG A 35 -0.82 -7.02 14.65
N ARG A 36 0.37 -6.55 15.01
CA ARG A 36 0.72 -5.12 15.04
C ARG A 36 1.05 -4.57 13.65
N GLY A 37 1.24 -5.44 12.65
CA GLY A 37 1.68 -5.04 11.31
C GLY A 37 0.81 -3.97 10.65
N TRP A 38 -0.51 -4.02 10.83
CA TRP A 38 -1.41 -3.01 10.25
C TRP A 38 -1.28 -1.64 10.92
N ILE A 39 -0.96 -1.59 12.22
CA ILE A 39 -0.70 -0.34 12.95
C ILE A 39 0.56 0.31 12.40
N PHE A 40 1.64 -0.47 12.24
CA PHE A 40 2.88 0.04 11.66
C PHE A 40 2.68 0.52 10.22
N ALA A 41 1.87 -0.19 9.42
CA ALA A 41 1.51 0.25 8.07
C ALA A 41 0.72 1.57 8.09
N SER A 42 -0.24 1.73 9.00
CA SER A 42 -1.01 2.97 9.18
C SER A 42 -0.12 4.15 9.58
N VAL A 43 0.74 3.97 10.59
CA VAL A 43 1.67 5.02 11.05
C VAL A 43 2.63 5.41 9.92
N THR A 44 3.17 4.42 9.19
CA THR A 44 4.04 4.67 8.04
C THR A 44 3.30 5.47 6.97
N ALA A 45 2.07 5.09 6.61
CA ALA A 45 1.27 5.84 5.66
C ALA A 45 0.99 7.27 6.15
N TRP A 46 0.68 7.45 7.44
CA TRP A 46 0.42 8.78 8.00
C TRP A 46 1.63 9.70 8.02
N ILE A 47 2.85 9.17 8.00
CA ILE A 47 4.08 9.96 7.87
C ILE A 47 4.41 10.21 6.40
N VAL A 48 4.38 9.16 5.57
CA VAL A 48 4.83 9.22 4.17
C VAL A 48 3.87 10.03 3.29
N LEU A 49 2.55 9.90 3.48
CA LEU A 49 1.58 10.58 2.61
C LEU A 49 1.64 12.11 2.72
N PRO A 50 1.73 12.73 3.92
CA PRO A 50 1.98 14.17 4.02
C PRO A 50 3.29 14.61 3.36
N ILE A 51 4.35 13.83 3.51
CA ILE A 51 5.64 14.13 2.84
C ILE A 51 5.44 14.14 1.32
N CYS A 52 4.77 13.12 0.76
CA CYS A 52 4.46 13.06 -0.68
C CYS A 52 3.52 14.18 -1.14
N PHE A 53 2.62 14.66 -0.27
CA PHE A 53 1.72 15.76 -0.58
C PHE A 53 2.46 17.10 -0.75
N LEU A 54 3.49 17.31 0.06
CA LEU A 54 4.35 18.50 0.03
C LEU A 54 5.46 18.40 -1.01
N TRP A 55 5.99 17.19 -1.23
CA TRP A 55 7.12 16.97 -2.13
C TRP A 55 6.67 16.75 -3.57
N ARG A 56 7.09 17.64 -4.48
CA ARG A 56 6.90 17.51 -5.93
C ARG A 56 5.42 17.24 -6.31
N PRO A 57 4.47 18.15 -5.96
CA PRO A 57 3.04 17.91 -6.07
C PRO A 57 2.56 17.55 -7.48
N GLY A 58 3.23 18.03 -8.53
CA GLY A 58 2.88 17.74 -9.93
C GLY A 58 3.01 16.27 -10.35
N PHE A 59 3.68 15.42 -9.55
CA PHE A 59 3.79 13.98 -9.84
C PHE A 59 2.68 13.14 -9.18
N ASN A 60 1.89 13.73 -8.29
CA ASN A 60 0.85 13.03 -7.51
C ASN A 60 1.35 11.69 -6.93
N VAL A 61 2.52 11.74 -6.29
CA VAL A 61 3.19 10.56 -5.71
C VAL A 61 2.27 9.92 -4.67
N ASN A 62 2.12 8.59 -4.71
CA ASN A 62 1.22 7.84 -3.83
C ASN A 62 -0.25 8.30 -3.89
N TRP A 63 -0.66 8.92 -5.00
CA TRP A 63 -2.06 9.33 -5.24
C TRP A 63 -2.63 10.29 -4.21
N VAL A 64 -1.77 11.03 -3.49
CA VAL A 64 -2.16 11.96 -2.41
C VAL A 64 -3.03 13.15 -2.86
N ARG A 65 -3.18 13.36 -4.17
CA ARG A 65 -4.02 14.41 -4.78
C ARG A 65 -5.13 13.86 -5.67
N GLY A 66 -5.27 12.54 -5.79
CA GLY A 66 -6.28 11.91 -6.63
C GLY A 66 -5.81 10.55 -7.18
N PRO A 67 -6.75 9.68 -7.58
CA PRO A 67 -6.45 8.32 -7.98
C PRO A 67 -5.75 8.25 -9.35
N PHE A 68 -5.03 7.14 -9.59
CA PHE A 68 -4.40 6.82 -10.89
C PHE A 68 -3.50 7.93 -11.45
N TYR A 69 -2.76 8.62 -10.58
CA TYR A 69 -1.86 9.72 -10.96
C TYR A 69 -2.58 10.91 -11.61
N LYS A 70 -3.90 11.02 -11.45
CA LYS A 70 -4.69 12.18 -11.87
C LYS A 70 -5.11 12.98 -10.66
N GLU A 71 -4.78 14.28 -10.66
CA GLU A 71 -5.27 15.17 -9.63
C GLU A 71 -6.80 15.30 -9.75
N GLN A 72 -7.49 15.21 -8.61
CA GLN A 72 -8.92 15.42 -8.53
C GLN A 72 -9.20 16.86 -8.10
N HIS A 73 -10.34 17.41 -8.52
CA HIS A 73 -10.76 18.78 -8.20
C HIS A 73 -12.17 18.85 -7.60
N ILE A 74 -12.72 17.72 -7.16
CA ILE A 74 -14.06 17.65 -6.54
C ILE A 74 -14.02 18.25 -5.14
N VAL A 75 -12.96 17.98 -4.38
CA VAL A 75 -12.74 18.52 -3.03
C VAL A 75 -11.37 19.16 -2.90
N PRO A 76 -11.16 20.08 -1.94
CA PRO A 76 -9.84 20.62 -1.62
C PRO A 76 -8.79 19.51 -1.40
N PRO A 77 -7.55 19.66 -1.89
CA PRO A 77 -6.53 18.61 -1.83
C PRO A 77 -6.21 18.12 -0.41
N VAL A 78 -6.27 19.00 0.59
CA VAL A 78 -6.04 18.62 2.00
C VAL A 78 -7.17 17.74 2.55
N ILE A 79 -8.42 18.01 2.13
CA ILE A 79 -9.58 17.17 2.50
C ILE A 79 -9.45 15.79 1.86
N TYR A 80 -9.05 15.75 0.58
CA TYR A 80 -8.76 14.48 -0.09
C TYR A 80 -7.65 13.70 0.64
N LEU A 81 -6.54 14.36 0.98
CA LEU A 81 -5.43 13.74 1.71
C LEU A 81 -5.89 13.16 3.06
N ALA A 82 -6.61 13.95 3.85
CA ALA A 82 -7.11 13.50 5.15
C ALA A 82 -8.06 12.31 5.01
N ALA A 83 -9.00 12.37 4.05
CA ALA A 83 -9.90 11.25 3.74
C ALA A 83 -9.11 10.01 3.28
N TYR A 84 -8.08 10.18 2.46
CA TYR A 84 -7.25 9.10 1.95
C TYR A 84 -6.40 8.44 3.06
N MET A 85 -5.82 9.26 3.95
CA MET A 85 -5.09 8.80 5.14
C MET A 85 -5.97 7.99 6.10
N LEU A 86 -7.28 8.25 6.15
CA LEU A 86 -8.23 7.44 6.93
C LEU A 86 -8.70 6.20 6.15
N ALA A 87 -8.97 6.35 4.86
CA ALA A 87 -9.45 5.29 3.99
C ALA A 87 -8.47 4.12 3.89
N LEU A 88 -7.16 4.38 3.80
CA LEU A 88 -6.15 3.32 3.69
C LEU A 88 -6.14 2.36 4.89
N PRO A 89 -6.00 2.83 6.15
CA PRO A 89 -6.14 1.98 7.33
C PRO A 89 -7.47 1.23 7.39
N LEU A 90 -8.59 1.93 7.15
CA LEU A 90 -9.92 1.40 7.41
C LEU A 90 -10.40 0.42 6.34
N LEU A 91 -10.10 0.70 5.07
CA LEU A 91 -10.63 -0.03 3.91
C LEU A 91 -9.62 -1.01 3.32
N VAL A 92 -8.33 -0.85 3.59
CA VAL A 92 -7.27 -1.73 3.06
C VAL A 92 -6.57 -2.47 4.20
N TYR A 93 -5.91 -1.78 5.11
CA TYR A 93 -5.03 -2.44 6.09
C TYR A 93 -5.81 -3.27 7.11
N LEU A 94 -6.90 -2.74 7.65
CA LEU A 94 -7.71 -3.42 8.64
C LEU A 94 -8.42 -4.66 8.07
N PRO A 95 -9.06 -4.62 6.88
CA PRO A 95 -9.59 -5.84 6.26
C PRO A 95 -8.51 -6.89 5.99
N THR A 96 -7.37 -6.50 5.43
CA THR A 96 -6.24 -7.42 5.21
C THR A 96 -5.74 -8.02 6.52
N HIS A 97 -5.62 -7.21 7.57
CA HIS A 97 -5.25 -7.67 8.91
C HIS A 97 -6.21 -8.73 9.44
N ARG A 98 -7.52 -8.51 9.30
CA ARG A 98 -8.53 -9.47 9.78
C ARG A 98 -8.44 -10.80 9.04
N VAL A 99 -8.27 -10.75 7.71
CA VAL A 99 -8.10 -11.95 6.88
C VAL A 99 -6.84 -12.73 7.30
N LEU A 100 -5.69 -12.05 7.40
CA LEU A 100 -4.43 -12.68 7.77
C LEU A 100 -4.44 -13.21 9.21
N ALA A 101 -4.98 -12.45 10.16
CA ALA A 101 -5.10 -12.88 11.55
C ALA A 101 -6.09 -14.03 11.74
N PHE A 102 -7.11 -14.15 10.88
CA PHE A 102 -8.01 -15.29 10.87
C PHE A 102 -7.33 -16.52 10.28
N TRP A 103 -6.64 -16.36 9.14
CA TRP A 103 -5.91 -17.43 8.49
C TRP A 103 -4.84 -18.04 9.40
N ASP A 104 -4.03 -17.20 10.06
CA ASP A 104 -2.98 -17.63 10.98
C ASP A 104 -3.55 -18.42 12.17
N ARG A 105 -4.58 -17.88 12.84
CA ARG A 105 -5.28 -18.58 13.94
C ARG A 105 -5.88 -19.93 13.56
N SER A 106 -6.32 -20.06 12.32
CA SER A 106 -6.96 -21.29 11.84
C SER A 106 -5.94 -22.41 11.59
N ARG A 107 -4.64 -22.06 11.53
CA ARG A 107 -3.55 -23.02 11.35
C ARG A 107 -3.11 -23.63 12.66
N ASP A 108 -3.05 -22.86 13.74
CA ASP A 108 -2.68 -23.36 15.07
C ASP A 108 -3.70 -24.35 15.66
N ARG A 109 -4.90 -24.40 15.08
CA ARG A 109 -5.97 -25.33 15.49
C ARG A 109 -5.91 -26.70 14.80
N LYS A 110 -4.99 -26.90 13.85
CA LYS A 110 -4.76 -28.18 13.16
C LYS A 110 -3.48 -28.81 13.65
#